data_AF-A0A8T5LAK5-F1
#
_entry.id   AF-A0A8T5LAK5-F1
#
_cell.length_a   1.000
_cell.length_b   1.000
_cell.length_c   1.000
_cell.angle_alpha   90.00
_cell.angle_beta   90.00
_cell.angle_gamma   90.00
#
_symmetry.space_group_name_H-M   'P 1'
#
loop_
_entity.id
_entity.type
_entity.pdbx_description
1 polymer ?
#
loop_
_entity_poly.entity_id
_entity_poly.type
_entity_poly.pdbx_seq_one_letter_code
_entity_poly.pdbx_strand_id
1 'polypeptide(L)'
;MSGIIKFKHYFLNLILIWAAIAIYKSTSYYLTFLRSETQTILLYLAIAYTILGFLFYLLTPENKIKKSKGVIIFYAIARISEGTIKYFKSKKTPDKKPFPKLEKQEKTALLFVFVKFFFLPIMLNFFLNNYFALKSNVHTLTDLSTLFTIQGFNFILFPFLLASIFFIDTLWFAFGYAFEATLLKNTIRSVEPTFIGWFVALICYPPFNGTLTKYINWYANDYVLFFNDTITFIARIIVILLLSIYVSATLALGAKSSNLTNRGIVTRGPYSIIRHPAYISKNLAWWITVIPVISWPAILSAGVWSFIYHMRTITE
;
A
#
# COMPACT_ATOMS: atom_id res chain seq x y z
N MET A 1 12.70 27.44 27.94
CA MET A 1 11.63 27.37 26.91
C MET A 1 11.97 26.46 25.71
N SER A 2 13.21 25.99 25.52
CA SER A 2 13.64 25.18 24.36
C SER A 2 13.12 23.73 24.34
N GLY A 3 12.95 23.07 25.50
CA GLY A 3 12.44 21.69 25.54
C GLY A 3 10.99 21.51 25.05
N ILE A 4 10.16 22.55 25.10
CA ILE A 4 8.71 22.45 24.85
C ILE A 4 8.40 22.19 23.36
N ILE A 5 9.18 22.78 22.46
CA ILE A 5 8.91 22.74 21.01
C ILE A 5 9.14 21.32 20.47
N LYS A 6 10.22 20.64 20.90
CA LYS A 6 10.49 19.27 20.47
C LYS A 6 9.41 18.27 20.93
N PHE A 7 8.93 18.39 22.16
CA PHE A 7 7.86 17.50 22.64
C PHE A 7 6.50 17.81 21.99
N LYS A 8 6.26 19.05 21.51
CA LYS A 8 5.10 19.35 20.67
C LYS A 8 5.10 18.55 19.36
N HIS A 9 6.25 18.39 18.71
CA HIS A 9 6.38 17.58 17.50
C HIS A 9 6.02 16.10 17.73
N TYR A 10 6.51 15.56 18.84
CA TYR A 10 6.24 14.20 19.29
C TYR A 10 4.74 14.01 19.61
N PHE A 11 4.19 14.85 20.48
CA PHE A 11 2.80 14.73 20.94
C PHE A 11 1.78 14.85 19.81
N LEU A 12 1.97 15.80 18.88
CA LEU A 12 1.06 15.95 17.75
C LEU A 12 1.12 14.78 16.76
N ASN A 13 2.27 14.10 16.63
CA ASN A 13 2.33 12.84 15.87
C ASN A 13 1.61 11.71 16.62
N LEU A 14 1.74 11.63 17.95
CA LEU A 14 1.03 10.63 18.75
C LEU A 14 -0.48 10.73 18.58
N ILE A 15 -1.04 11.95 18.59
CA ILE A 15 -2.49 12.14 18.38
C ILE A 15 -2.91 11.50 17.05
N LEU A 16 -2.17 11.72 15.97
CA LEU A 16 -2.51 11.14 14.66
C LEU A 16 -2.42 9.60 14.67
N ILE A 17 -1.37 9.05 15.28
CA ILE A 17 -1.15 7.59 15.34
C ILE A 17 -2.23 6.93 16.20
N TRP A 18 -2.47 7.43 17.40
CA TRP A 18 -3.46 6.85 18.31
C TRP A 18 -4.90 7.08 17.85
N ALA A 19 -5.20 8.18 17.16
CA ALA A 19 -6.48 8.36 16.49
C ALA A 19 -6.69 7.30 15.40
N ALA A 20 -5.66 6.98 14.60
CA ALA A 20 -5.75 5.91 13.62
C ALA A 20 -5.99 4.54 14.28
N ILE A 21 -5.27 4.21 15.36
CA ILE A 21 -5.49 2.98 16.13
C ILE A 21 -6.90 2.91 16.71
N ALA A 22 -7.41 4.02 17.26
CA ALA A 22 -8.77 4.09 17.76
C ALA A 22 -9.80 3.80 16.65
N ILE A 23 -9.61 4.36 15.46
CA ILE A 23 -10.47 4.09 14.30
C ILE A 23 -10.42 2.62 13.90
N TYR A 24 -9.21 2.04 13.78
CA TYR A 24 -9.06 0.62 13.41
C TYR A 24 -9.72 -0.33 14.41
N LYS A 25 -9.77 0.05 15.69
CA LYS A 25 -10.36 -0.77 16.77
C LYS A 25 -11.83 -0.47 17.08
N SER A 26 -12.41 0.58 16.51
CA SER A 26 -13.81 0.97 16.79
C SER A 26 -14.72 0.88 15.57
N THR A 27 -14.16 0.88 14.36
CA THR A 27 -14.95 0.86 13.13
C THR A 27 -15.23 -0.57 12.71
N SER A 28 -16.51 -0.91 12.53
CA SER A 28 -16.96 -2.25 12.12
C SER A 28 -16.21 -2.80 10.90
N TYR A 29 -15.97 -1.96 9.88
CA TYR A 29 -15.20 -2.36 8.70
C TYR A 29 -13.82 -2.95 9.05
N TYR A 30 -13.02 -2.25 9.86
CA TYR A 30 -11.67 -2.70 10.20
C TYR A 30 -11.67 -3.89 11.15
N LEU A 31 -12.65 -3.97 12.05
CA LEU A 31 -12.82 -5.11 12.95
C LEU A 31 -13.11 -6.41 12.19
N THR A 32 -13.87 -6.33 11.09
CA THR A 32 -14.17 -7.48 10.23
C THR A 32 -13.08 -7.76 9.21
N PHE A 33 -12.48 -6.73 8.62
CA PHE A 33 -11.50 -6.88 7.54
C PHE A 33 -10.09 -7.24 8.01
N LEU A 34 -9.63 -6.68 9.13
CA LEU A 34 -8.28 -6.90 9.65
C LEU A 34 -8.26 -8.11 10.58
N ARG A 35 -7.29 -9.00 10.39
CA ARG A 35 -7.02 -10.09 11.33
C ARG A 35 -6.68 -9.54 12.72
N SER A 36 -6.91 -10.37 13.74
CA SER A 36 -6.53 -10.05 15.13
C SER A 36 -5.02 -9.81 15.26
N GLU A 37 -4.19 -10.58 14.55
CA GLU A 37 -2.74 -10.39 14.54
C GLU A 37 -2.35 -9.06 13.89
N THR A 38 -3.04 -8.66 12.81
CA THR A 38 -2.81 -7.36 12.15
C THR A 38 -3.14 -6.20 13.10
N GLN A 39 -4.27 -6.27 13.79
CA GLN A 39 -4.64 -5.26 14.78
C GLN A 39 -3.63 -5.18 15.94
N THR A 40 -3.10 -6.33 16.35
CA THR A 40 -2.07 -6.43 17.39
C THR A 40 -0.76 -5.80 16.94
N ILE A 41 -0.29 -6.07 15.72
CA ILE A 41 0.92 -5.46 15.16
C ILE A 41 0.76 -3.94 15.05
N LEU A 42 -0.39 -3.45 14.57
CA LEU A 42 -0.66 -2.01 14.49
C LEU A 42 -0.57 -1.35 15.87
N LEU A 43 -1.14 -1.98 16.89
CA LEU A 43 -1.03 -1.51 18.28
C LEU A 43 0.43 -1.50 18.75
N TYR A 44 1.20 -2.56 18.50
CA TYR A 44 2.61 -2.64 18.87
C TYR A 44 3.46 -1.59 18.14
N LEU A 45 3.17 -1.29 16.88
CA LEU A 45 3.83 -0.20 16.16
C LEU A 45 3.53 1.17 16.80
N ALA A 46 2.29 1.40 17.25
CA ALA A 46 1.93 2.64 17.96
C ALA A 46 2.58 2.75 19.34
N ILE A 47 2.63 1.65 20.10
CA ILE A 47 3.32 1.58 21.39
C ILE A 47 4.83 1.78 21.19
N ALA A 48 5.43 1.12 20.20
CA ALA A 48 6.83 1.28 19.86
C ALA A 48 7.16 2.73 19.48
N TYR A 49 6.30 3.39 18.68
CA TYR A 49 6.47 4.82 18.40
C TYR A 49 6.35 5.69 19.65
N THR A 50 5.45 5.35 20.57
CA THR A 50 5.29 6.06 21.84
C THR A 50 6.59 5.97 22.67
N ILE A 51 7.13 4.77 22.85
CA ILE A 51 8.33 4.60 23.69
C ILE A 51 9.58 5.12 22.96
N LEU A 52 9.86 4.61 21.76
CA LEU A 52 11.08 4.92 21.01
C LEU A 52 11.06 6.35 20.47
N GLY A 53 9.90 6.87 20.09
CA GLY A 53 9.73 8.25 19.69
C GLY A 53 10.02 9.19 20.86
N PHE A 54 9.49 8.93 22.05
CA PHE A 54 9.80 9.74 23.23
C PHE A 54 11.31 9.79 23.48
N LEU A 55 11.98 8.64 23.49
CA LEU A 55 13.44 8.56 23.66
C LEU A 55 14.19 9.33 22.56
N PHE A 56 13.76 9.20 21.29
CA PHE A 56 14.34 9.95 20.18
C PHE A 56 14.23 11.46 20.39
N TYR A 57 13.06 11.98 20.75
CA TYR A 57 12.86 13.42 21.00
C TYR A 57 13.55 13.89 22.29
N LEU A 58 13.71 13.02 23.29
CA LEU A 58 14.45 13.32 24.50
C LEU A 58 15.95 13.54 24.19
N LEU A 59 16.55 12.60 23.44
CA LEU A 59 17.99 12.57 23.15
C LEU A 59 18.41 13.48 21.98
N THR A 60 17.51 13.79 21.05
CA THR A 60 17.85 14.59 19.87
C THR A 60 17.88 16.08 20.19
N PRO A 61 18.97 16.80 19.83
CA PRO A 61 19.02 18.26 19.93
C PRO A 61 17.95 18.94 19.08
N GLU A 62 17.36 20.01 19.61
CA GLU A 62 16.20 20.68 18.99
C GLU A 62 16.47 21.20 17.57
N ASN A 63 17.67 21.74 17.32
CA ASN A 63 18.09 22.22 16.01
C ASN A 63 18.15 21.13 14.92
N LYS A 64 18.22 19.85 15.31
CA LYS A 64 18.20 18.70 14.39
C LYS A 64 16.79 18.17 14.12
N ILE A 65 15.79 18.63 14.86
CA ILE A 65 14.41 18.16 14.73
C ILE A 65 13.74 18.85 13.55
N LYS A 66 13.45 18.07 12.52
CA LYS A 66 12.68 18.53 11.36
C LYS A 66 11.21 18.68 11.73
N LYS A 67 10.51 19.60 11.06
CA LYS A 67 9.06 19.78 11.25
C LYS A 67 8.31 18.47 10.99
N SER A 68 7.73 17.92 12.06
CA SER A 68 6.89 16.72 11.98
C SER A 68 5.61 16.96 11.19
N LYS A 69 5.07 15.89 10.60
CA LYS A 69 3.81 15.95 9.84
C LYS A 69 2.64 16.35 10.73
N GLY A 70 2.60 15.88 11.98
CA GLY A 70 1.63 16.32 12.98
C GLY A 70 1.64 17.84 13.15
N VAL A 71 2.79 18.44 13.40
CA VAL A 71 2.90 19.90 13.54
C VAL A 71 2.41 20.64 12.29
N ILE A 72 2.80 20.18 11.10
CA ILE A 72 2.35 20.80 9.83
C ILE A 72 0.83 20.75 9.71
N ILE A 73 0.22 19.58 9.98
CA ILE A 73 -1.22 19.37 9.82
C ILE A 73 -2.02 20.17 10.85
N PHE A 74 -1.64 20.13 12.14
CA PHE A 74 -2.37 20.84 13.18
C PHE A 74 -2.27 22.36 13.02
N TYR A 75 -1.13 22.89 12.59
CA TYR A 75 -1.03 24.31 12.23
C TYR A 75 -1.88 24.66 11.00
N ALA A 76 -1.90 23.81 9.98
CA ALA A 76 -2.77 24.00 8.82
C ALA A 76 -4.25 24.05 9.23
N ILE A 77 -4.69 23.14 10.10
CA ILE A 77 -6.06 23.10 10.64
C ILE A 77 -6.38 24.37 11.40
N ALA A 78 -5.51 24.82 12.31
CA ALA A 78 -5.72 26.06 13.08
C ALA A 78 -5.80 27.28 12.15
N ARG A 79 -4.86 27.42 11.22
CA ARG A 79 -4.78 28.51 10.24
C ARG A 79 -6.01 28.55 9.33
N ILE A 80 -6.45 27.41 8.80
CA ILE A 80 -7.63 27.32 7.94
C ILE A 80 -8.90 27.59 8.74
N SER A 81 -9.03 27.06 9.96
CA SER A 81 -10.19 27.31 10.82
C SER A 81 -10.33 28.80 11.14
N GLU A 82 -9.24 29.45 11.55
CA GLU A 82 -9.23 30.89 11.84
C GLU A 82 -9.53 31.72 10.58
N GLY A 83 -8.90 31.38 9.46
CA GLY A 83 -9.14 32.04 8.17
C GLY A 83 -10.59 31.88 7.69
N THR A 84 -11.20 30.72 7.92
CA THR A 84 -12.60 30.42 7.55
C THR A 84 -13.57 31.23 8.41
N ILE A 85 -13.33 31.30 9.72
CA ILE A 85 -14.11 32.14 10.64
C ILE A 85 -14.01 33.62 10.22
N LYS A 86 -12.81 34.12 9.92
CA LYS A 86 -12.59 35.49 9.43
C LYS A 86 -13.30 35.75 8.10
N TYR A 87 -13.24 34.81 7.16
CA TYR A 87 -13.91 34.90 5.85
C TYR A 87 -15.43 35.03 5.99
N PHE A 88 -16.06 34.21 6.84
CA PHE A 88 -17.50 34.29 7.06
C PHE A 88 -17.93 35.52 7.87
N LYS A 89 -17.08 36.00 8.79
CA LYS A 89 -17.32 37.26 9.53
C LYS A 89 -17.15 38.50 8.64
N SER A 90 -16.32 38.46 7.61
CA SER A 90 -16.09 39.58 6.69
C SER A 90 -17.16 39.74 5.60
N LYS A 91 -18.35 39.14 5.76
CA LYS A 91 -19.48 39.19 4.79
C LYS A 91 -19.94 40.61 4.41
N LYS A 92 -19.44 41.68 5.04
CA LYS A 92 -19.86 43.08 4.84
C LYS A 92 -18.81 44.01 4.19
N THR A 93 -17.63 43.54 3.78
CA THR A 93 -16.59 44.41 3.19
C THR A 93 -16.37 44.14 1.70
N PRO A 94 -16.17 45.20 0.86
CA PRO A 94 -15.94 45.07 -0.58
C PRO A 94 -14.72 44.20 -0.93
N ASP A 95 -13.68 44.23 -0.09
CA ASP A 95 -12.50 43.37 -0.21
C ASP A 95 -12.70 42.00 0.44
N LYS A 96 -13.44 41.12 -0.24
CA LYS A 96 -13.53 39.71 0.17
C LYS A 96 -12.16 39.05 0.07
N LYS A 97 -11.52 38.81 1.23
CA LYS A 97 -10.32 37.97 1.31
C LYS A 97 -10.61 36.58 0.69
N PRO A 98 -9.67 35.98 -0.05
CA PRO A 98 -9.86 34.65 -0.61
C PRO A 98 -10.03 33.60 0.49
N PHE A 99 -10.81 32.55 0.20
CA PHE A 99 -10.97 31.42 1.12
C PHE A 99 -9.59 30.79 1.41
N PRO A 100 -9.26 30.48 2.68
CA PRO A 100 -7.96 29.92 3.02
C PRO A 100 -7.76 28.55 2.34
N LYS A 101 -6.66 28.41 1.60
CA LYS A 101 -6.27 27.17 0.93
C LYS A 101 -5.08 26.52 1.65
N LEU A 102 -4.98 25.19 1.53
CA LEU A 102 -3.80 24.45 1.97
C LEU A 102 -2.59 24.82 1.12
N GLU A 103 -1.46 25.04 1.77
CA GLU A 103 -0.17 25.19 1.12
C GLU A 103 0.34 23.84 0.61
N LYS A 104 1.28 23.86 -0.34
CA LYS A 104 1.82 22.63 -0.96
C LYS A 104 2.38 21.64 0.08
N GLN A 105 3.11 22.15 1.08
CA GLN A 105 3.69 21.33 2.14
C GLN A 105 2.62 20.73 3.07
N GLU A 106 1.59 21.51 3.40
CA GLU A 106 0.45 21.06 4.22
C GLU A 106 -0.36 19.99 3.50
N LYS A 107 -0.68 20.22 2.21
CA LYS A 107 -1.37 19.25 1.35
C LYS A 107 -0.57 17.93 1.26
N THR A 108 0.74 18.01 1.06
CA THR A 108 1.61 16.82 0.99
C THR A 108 1.62 16.07 2.33
N ALA A 109 1.70 16.79 3.46
CA ALA A 109 1.68 16.16 4.79
C ALA A 109 0.35 15.45 5.06
N LEU A 110 -0.79 16.10 4.75
CA LEU A 110 -2.12 15.55 4.92
C LEU A 110 -2.34 14.30 4.07
N LEU A 111 -2.08 14.40 2.76
CA LEU A 111 -2.21 13.27 1.84
C LEU A 111 -1.30 12.11 2.25
N PHE A 112 -0.10 12.40 2.75
CA PHE A 112 0.80 11.36 3.23
C PHE A 112 0.25 10.59 4.43
N VAL A 113 -0.37 11.29 5.39
CA VAL A 113 -1.02 10.62 6.52
C VAL A 113 -2.17 9.74 6.02
N PHE A 114 -2.94 10.17 5.02
CA PHE A 114 -3.96 9.32 4.40
C PHE A 114 -3.38 8.09 3.70
N VAL A 115 -2.24 8.21 3.01
CA VAL A 115 -1.55 7.06 2.42
C VAL A 115 -1.22 6.04 3.50
N LYS A 116 -0.60 6.45 4.61
CA LYS A 116 -0.28 5.52 5.71
C LYS A 116 -1.53 4.95 6.36
N PHE A 117 -2.51 5.79 6.63
CA PHE A 117 -3.76 5.40 7.26
C PHE A 117 -4.49 4.32 6.44
N PHE A 118 -4.50 4.47 5.12
CA PHE A 118 -5.15 3.50 4.25
C PHE A 118 -4.30 2.24 4.01
N PHE A 119 -3.04 2.42 3.58
CA PHE A 119 -2.25 1.29 3.07
C PHE A 119 -1.51 0.49 4.13
N LEU A 120 -1.08 1.09 5.25
CA LEU A 120 -0.36 0.34 6.29
C LEU A 120 -1.18 -0.84 6.85
N PRO A 121 -2.44 -0.67 7.30
CA PRO A 121 -3.23 -1.78 7.82
C PRO A 121 -3.50 -2.84 6.75
N ILE A 122 -3.81 -2.41 5.51
CA ILE A 122 -4.10 -3.32 4.40
C ILE A 122 -2.87 -4.17 4.05
N MET A 123 -1.69 -3.56 3.94
CA MET A 123 -0.47 -4.29 3.58
C MET A 123 -0.01 -5.23 4.69
N LEU A 124 -0.16 -4.84 5.97
CA LEU A 124 0.09 -5.75 7.09
C LEU A 124 -0.89 -6.93 7.10
N ASN A 125 -2.16 -6.69 6.75
CA ASN A 125 -3.17 -7.75 6.63
C ASN A 125 -2.82 -8.73 5.51
N PHE A 126 -2.46 -8.21 4.33
CA PHE A 126 -2.03 -9.04 3.20
C PHE A 126 -0.74 -9.79 3.49
N PHE A 127 0.25 -9.13 4.10
CA PHE A 127 1.48 -9.75 4.56
C PHE A 127 1.21 -10.94 5.48
N LEU A 128 0.36 -10.77 6.49
CA LEU A 128 0.03 -11.86 7.42
C LEU A 128 -0.77 -12.98 6.75
N ASN A 129 -1.72 -12.65 5.89
CA ASN A 129 -2.46 -13.66 5.11
C ASN A 129 -1.50 -14.51 4.26
N ASN A 130 -0.57 -13.87 3.55
CA ASN A 130 0.43 -14.57 2.74
C ASN A 130 1.44 -15.34 3.59
N TYR A 131 1.81 -14.83 4.77
CA TYR A 131 2.65 -15.55 5.73
C TYR A 131 1.98 -16.85 6.20
N PHE A 132 0.70 -16.80 6.57
CA PHE A 132 -0.03 -17.99 6.99
C PHE A 132 -0.25 -18.98 5.84
N ALA A 133 -0.53 -18.49 4.62
CA ALA A 133 -0.60 -19.33 3.42
C ALA A 133 0.75 -20.02 3.16
N LEU A 134 1.86 -19.27 3.25
CA LEU A 134 3.20 -19.81 3.11
C LEU A 134 3.49 -20.87 4.18
N LYS A 135 3.22 -20.57 5.45
CA LYS A 135 3.40 -21.50 6.57
C LYS A 135 2.62 -22.79 6.36
N SER A 136 1.37 -22.69 5.89
CA SER A 136 0.53 -23.85 5.57
C SER A 136 1.14 -24.68 4.43
N ASN A 137 1.63 -24.03 3.38
CA ASN A 137 2.20 -24.72 2.22
C ASN A 137 3.58 -25.35 2.52
N VAL A 138 4.38 -24.80 3.45
CA VAL A 138 5.67 -25.41 3.83
C VAL A 138 5.50 -26.85 4.32
N HIS A 139 4.42 -27.14 5.06
CA HIS A 139 4.15 -28.49 5.56
C HIS A 139 3.85 -29.51 4.44
N THR A 140 3.52 -29.03 3.23
CA THR A 140 3.26 -29.90 2.07
C THR A 140 4.53 -30.26 1.30
N LEU A 141 5.68 -29.64 1.62
CA LEU A 141 6.98 -29.88 0.99
C LEU A 141 7.74 -31.03 1.67
N THR A 142 7.14 -32.21 1.74
CA THR A 142 7.69 -33.36 2.48
C THR A 142 8.65 -34.23 1.67
N ASP A 143 8.38 -34.43 0.39
CA ASP A 143 9.20 -35.28 -0.49
C ASP A 143 9.60 -34.55 -1.77
N LEU A 144 10.90 -34.26 -1.90
CA LEU A 144 11.48 -33.53 -3.01
C LEU A 144 11.24 -34.24 -4.37
N SER A 145 11.15 -35.56 -4.38
CA SER A 145 10.95 -36.34 -5.61
C SER A 145 9.57 -36.09 -6.22
N THR A 146 8.55 -35.88 -5.38
CA THR A 146 7.18 -35.62 -5.82
C THR A 146 7.02 -34.22 -6.43
N LEU A 147 7.83 -33.24 -6.00
CA LEU A 147 7.73 -31.84 -6.42
C LEU A 147 8.06 -31.62 -7.91
N PHE A 148 8.92 -32.47 -8.49
CA PHE A 148 9.35 -32.35 -9.88
C PHE A 148 8.45 -33.10 -10.87
N THR A 149 7.33 -33.68 -10.40
CA THR A 149 6.27 -34.20 -11.26
C THR A 149 5.31 -33.08 -11.68
N ILE A 150 4.57 -33.26 -12.79
CA ILE A 150 3.55 -32.29 -13.22
C ILE A 150 2.51 -32.06 -12.11
N GLN A 151 2.05 -33.13 -11.46
CA GLN A 151 1.07 -33.04 -10.39
C GLN A 151 1.64 -32.37 -9.13
N GLY A 152 2.84 -32.77 -8.70
CA GLY A 152 3.49 -32.13 -7.54
C GLY A 152 3.79 -30.66 -7.80
N PHE A 153 4.21 -30.29 -9.01
CA PHE A 153 4.35 -28.88 -9.35
C PHE A 153 3.02 -28.15 -9.24
N ASN A 154 1.96 -28.66 -9.87
CA ASN A 154 0.67 -28.01 -9.88
C ASN A 154 0.08 -27.86 -8.47
N PHE A 155 0.03 -28.93 -7.69
CA PHE A 155 -0.75 -28.95 -6.45
C PHE A 155 0.05 -28.65 -5.19
N ILE A 156 1.39 -28.71 -5.25
CA ILE A 156 2.26 -28.49 -4.08
C ILE A 156 3.18 -27.29 -4.31
N LEU A 157 4.03 -27.35 -5.33
CA LEU A 157 5.07 -26.33 -5.52
C LEU A 157 4.50 -24.99 -5.98
N PHE A 158 3.54 -24.98 -6.90
CA PHE A 158 2.93 -23.75 -7.41
C PHE A 158 2.25 -22.92 -6.31
N PRO A 159 1.34 -23.48 -5.46
CA PRO A 159 0.77 -22.74 -4.33
C PRO A 159 1.82 -22.17 -3.37
N PHE A 160 2.89 -22.93 -3.11
CA PHE A 160 4.01 -22.48 -2.28
C PHE A 160 4.75 -21.30 -2.90
N LEU A 161 5.10 -21.38 -4.19
CA LEU A 161 5.80 -20.32 -4.93
C LEU A 161 4.94 -19.05 -5.02
N LEU A 162 3.65 -19.21 -5.32
CA LEU A 162 2.69 -18.11 -5.39
C LEU A 162 2.56 -17.38 -4.04
N ALA A 163 2.38 -18.14 -2.95
CA ALA A 163 2.35 -17.58 -1.59
C ALA A 163 3.66 -16.87 -1.23
N SER A 164 4.81 -17.44 -1.61
CA SER A 164 6.13 -16.85 -1.39
C SER A 164 6.28 -15.51 -2.11
N ILE A 165 5.86 -15.43 -3.37
CA ILE A 165 5.90 -14.21 -4.17
C ILE A 165 5.09 -13.10 -3.51
N PHE A 166 3.82 -13.36 -3.17
CA PHE A 166 2.96 -12.34 -2.56
C PHE A 166 3.37 -12.01 -1.12
N PHE A 167 3.93 -12.96 -0.37
CA PHE A 167 4.52 -12.72 0.95
C PHE A 167 5.67 -11.70 0.86
N ILE A 168 6.64 -11.92 -0.05
CA ILE A 168 7.78 -11.01 -0.25
C ILE A 168 7.29 -9.63 -0.67
N ASP A 169 6.35 -9.56 -1.62
CA ASP A 169 5.80 -8.30 -2.11
C ASP A 169 5.16 -7.48 -0.99
N THR A 170 4.22 -8.10 -0.29
CA THR A 170 3.44 -7.44 0.76
C THR A 170 4.28 -7.11 2.00
N LEU A 171 5.33 -7.89 2.30
CA LEU A 171 6.32 -7.57 3.32
C LEU A 171 7.03 -6.24 3.02
N TRP A 172 7.54 -6.07 1.80
CA TRP A 172 8.25 -4.84 1.42
C TRP A 172 7.35 -3.62 1.39
N PHE A 173 6.11 -3.76 0.90
CA PHE A 173 5.13 -2.67 0.98
C PHE A 173 4.74 -2.34 2.42
N ALA A 174 4.48 -3.34 3.28
CA ALA A 174 4.20 -3.12 4.69
C ALA A 174 5.36 -2.38 5.38
N PHE A 175 6.60 -2.80 5.12
CA PHE A 175 7.80 -2.13 5.62
C PHE A 175 7.91 -0.68 5.11
N GLY A 176 7.69 -0.45 3.82
CA GLY A 176 7.76 0.90 3.22
C GLY A 176 6.72 1.86 3.79
N TYR A 177 5.52 1.38 4.14
CA TYR A 177 4.51 2.21 4.82
C TYR A 177 4.81 2.41 6.31
N ALA A 178 5.32 1.40 7.00
CA ALA A 178 5.63 1.47 8.42
C ALA A 178 6.79 2.42 8.70
N PHE A 179 7.89 2.30 7.96
CA PHE A 179 9.17 2.94 8.31
C PHE A 179 9.62 4.00 7.31
N GLU A 180 10.14 5.10 7.86
CA GLU A 180 10.83 6.15 7.11
C GLU A 180 12.11 6.50 7.85
N ALA A 181 13.25 6.37 7.17
CA ALA A 181 14.54 6.74 7.72
C ALA A 181 15.45 7.30 6.63
N THR A 182 16.20 8.35 6.96
CA THR A 182 17.18 8.94 6.03
C THR A 182 18.22 7.91 5.58
N LEU A 183 18.64 7.01 6.48
CA LEU A 183 19.58 5.93 6.19
C LEU A 183 19.07 4.99 5.09
N LEU A 184 17.76 4.70 5.08
CA LEU A 184 17.11 3.86 4.08
C LEU A 184 16.85 4.59 2.77
N LYS A 185 17.16 5.89 2.68
CA LYS A 185 16.90 6.76 1.52
C LYS A 185 15.45 6.67 1.02
N ASN A 186 14.50 6.48 1.94
CA ASN A 186 13.08 6.24 1.63
C ASN A 186 12.13 7.35 2.13
N THR A 187 12.68 8.53 2.41
CA THR A 187 11.90 9.70 2.82
C THR A 187 11.03 10.21 1.67
N ILE A 188 9.79 10.58 1.96
CA ILE A 188 8.84 11.09 0.96
C ILE A 188 9.28 12.45 0.43
N ARG A 189 9.28 12.56 -0.89
CA ARG A 189 9.51 13.81 -1.64
C ARG A 189 8.19 14.46 -2.01
N SER A 190 7.23 13.67 -2.52
CA SER A 190 5.88 14.13 -2.87
C SER A 190 4.85 13.02 -2.72
N VAL A 191 3.58 13.40 -2.71
CA VAL A 191 2.41 12.50 -2.77
C VAL A 191 1.57 12.93 -3.97
N GLU A 192 0.97 11.97 -4.65
CA GLU A 192 0.10 12.18 -5.82
C GLU A 192 -0.99 13.22 -5.47
N PRO A 193 -1.03 14.39 -6.13
CA PRO A 193 -1.89 15.48 -5.70
C PRO A 193 -3.29 15.48 -6.33
N THR A 194 -3.55 14.64 -7.35
CA THR A 194 -4.79 14.63 -8.12
C THR A 194 -5.80 13.63 -7.58
N PHE A 195 -7.08 13.95 -7.75
CA PHE A 195 -8.17 13.03 -7.41
C PHE A 195 -8.10 11.74 -8.26
N ILE A 196 -7.79 11.88 -9.56
CA ILE A 196 -7.76 10.74 -10.49
C ILE A 196 -6.71 9.71 -10.06
N GLY A 197 -5.48 10.14 -9.73
CA GLY A 197 -4.43 9.24 -9.27
C GLY A 197 -4.82 8.48 -8.00
N TRP A 198 -5.44 9.17 -7.04
CA TRP A 198 -5.99 8.51 -5.85
C TRP A 198 -7.12 7.54 -6.18
N PHE A 199 -8.07 7.94 -7.02
CA PHE A 199 -9.22 7.11 -7.37
C PHE A 199 -8.79 5.79 -8.03
N VAL A 200 -7.94 5.85 -9.06
CA VAL A 200 -7.49 4.64 -9.77
C VAL A 200 -6.58 3.75 -8.93
N ALA A 201 -5.84 4.32 -7.97
CA ALA A 201 -5.10 3.52 -7.00
C ALA A 201 -6.04 2.85 -6.00
N LEU A 202 -6.94 3.61 -5.35
CA LEU A 202 -7.81 3.11 -4.29
C LEU A 202 -8.81 2.07 -4.79
N ILE A 203 -9.32 2.20 -6.02
CA ILE A 203 -10.27 1.22 -6.60
C ILE A 203 -9.67 -0.18 -6.75
N CYS A 204 -8.33 -0.31 -6.70
CA CYS A 204 -7.63 -1.60 -6.73
C CYS A 204 -7.57 -2.30 -5.36
N TYR A 205 -8.00 -1.66 -4.27
CA TYR A 205 -7.87 -2.18 -2.91
C TYR A 205 -9.22 -2.27 -2.19
N PRO A 206 -9.38 -3.19 -1.22
CA PRO A 206 -10.57 -3.23 -0.37
C PRO A 206 -10.77 -1.93 0.41
N PRO A 207 -12.04 -1.49 0.59
CA PRO A 207 -13.28 -2.14 0.15
C PRO A 207 -13.69 -1.79 -1.29
N PHE A 208 -12.97 -0.88 -1.95
CA PHE A 208 -13.37 -0.31 -3.23
C PHE A 208 -13.34 -1.33 -4.36
N ASN A 209 -12.32 -2.20 -4.41
CA ASN A 209 -12.27 -3.28 -5.40
C ASN A 209 -13.48 -4.22 -5.27
N GLY A 210 -13.85 -4.61 -4.04
CA GLY A 210 -15.02 -5.44 -3.75
C GLY A 210 -16.35 -4.74 -4.07
N THR A 211 -16.36 -3.42 -4.14
CA THR A 211 -17.53 -2.66 -4.62
C THR A 211 -17.58 -2.67 -6.15
N LEU A 212 -16.45 -2.46 -6.82
CA LEU A 212 -16.37 -2.53 -8.28
C LEU A 212 -16.75 -3.93 -8.79
N THR A 213 -16.32 -5.00 -8.11
CA THR A 213 -16.60 -6.37 -8.52
C THR A 213 -18.07 -6.76 -8.46
N LYS A 214 -18.93 -5.98 -7.76
CA LYS A 214 -20.40 -6.15 -7.80
C LYS A 214 -21.01 -5.73 -9.13
N TYR A 215 -20.35 -4.82 -9.85
CA TYR A 215 -20.80 -4.32 -11.15
C TYR A 215 -20.02 -4.96 -12.30
N ILE A 216 -18.75 -5.32 -12.06
CA ILE A 216 -17.85 -5.92 -13.05
C ILE A 216 -17.21 -7.15 -12.42
N ASN A 217 -17.79 -8.33 -12.67
CA ASN A 217 -17.34 -9.60 -12.12
C ASN A 217 -15.82 -9.81 -12.25
N TRP A 218 -15.18 -10.40 -11.24
CA TRP A 218 -13.77 -10.78 -11.29
C TRP A 218 -13.63 -12.21 -11.80
N TYR A 219 -12.98 -12.39 -12.96
CA TYR A 219 -12.83 -13.70 -13.63
C TYR A 219 -11.44 -14.34 -13.47
N ALA A 220 -10.42 -13.56 -13.12
CA ALA A 220 -9.06 -14.10 -12.96
C ALA A 220 -8.98 -14.98 -11.70
N ASN A 221 -8.30 -16.12 -11.80
CA ASN A 221 -8.12 -17.05 -10.68
C ASN A 221 -6.64 -17.41 -10.53
N ASP A 222 -6.00 -16.98 -9.45
CA ASP A 222 -4.57 -17.24 -9.23
C ASP A 222 -4.26 -18.75 -9.09
N TYR A 223 -5.25 -19.58 -8.78
CA TYR A 223 -5.15 -21.05 -8.70
C TYR A 223 -5.81 -21.77 -9.88
N VAL A 224 -5.93 -21.10 -11.04
CA VAL A 224 -6.59 -21.63 -12.25
C VAL A 224 -6.13 -23.07 -12.59
N LEU A 225 -7.09 -23.88 -13.03
CA LEU A 225 -6.90 -25.19 -13.63
C LEU A 225 -7.39 -25.15 -15.07
N PHE A 226 -6.62 -25.75 -15.98
CA PHE A 226 -7.01 -25.94 -17.38
C PHE A 226 -7.57 -27.36 -17.56
N PHE A 227 -8.05 -27.66 -18.76
CA PHE A 227 -8.70 -28.94 -19.08
C PHE A 227 -7.79 -30.18 -18.93
N ASN A 228 -6.48 -30.00 -18.80
CA ASN A 228 -5.55 -31.06 -18.41
C ASN A 228 -4.39 -30.54 -17.55
N ASP A 229 -3.71 -31.46 -16.87
CA ASP A 229 -2.63 -31.16 -15.94
C ASP A 229 -1.38 -30.57 -16.63
N THR A 230 -1.08 -31.02 -17.86
CA THR A 230 0.08 -30.53 -18.63
C THR A 230 -0.05 -29.06 -19.01
N ILE A 231 -1.23 -28.63 -19.48
CA ILE A 231 -1.48 -27.24 -19.84
C ILE A 231 -1.58 -26.39 -18.57
N THR A 232 -2.18 -26.92 -17.50
CA THR A 232 -2.16 -26.28 -16.19
C THR A 232 -0.72 -26.01 -15.74
N PHE A 233 0.16 -27.00 -15.88
CA PHE A 233 1.58 -26.89 -15.54
C PHE A 233 2.29 -25.82 -16.36
N ILE A 234 2.15 -25.85 -17.69
CA ILE A 234 2.76 -24.85 -18.59
C ILE A 234 2.26 -23.44 -18.25
N ALA A 235 0.94 -23.26 -18.12
CA ALA A 235 0.35 -21.97 -17.79
C ALA A 235 0.83 -21.44 -16.44
N ARG A 236 0.89 -22.31 -15.42
CA ARG A 236 1.37 -21.96 -14.08
C ARG A 236 2.85 -21.62 -14.06
N ILE A 237 3.70 -22.29 -14.83
CA ILE A 237 5.11 -21.89 -15.02
C ILE A 237 5.20 -20.47 -15.57
N ILE A 238 4.43 -20.15 -16.63
CA ILE A 238 4.42 -18.81 -17.22
C ILE A 238 3.93 -17.76 -16.21
N VAL A 239 2.86 -18.06 -15.46
CA VAL A 239 2.36 -17.19 -14.39
C VAL A 239 3.42 -16.95 -13.32
N ILE A 240 4.14 -17.98 -12.86
CA ILE A 240 5.21 -17.80 -11.88
C ILE A 240 6.37 -16.97 -12.45
N LEU A 241 6.74 -17.13 -13.72
CA LEU A 241 7.78 -16.30 -14.35
C LEU A 241 7.36 -14.83 -14.40
N LEU A 242 6.11 -14.55 -14.81
CA LEU A 242 5.56 -13.19 -14.81
C LEU A 242 5.50 -12.61 -13.39
N LEU A 243 5.00 -13.37 -12.41
CA LEU A 243 4.92 -12.91 -11.02
C LEU A 243 6.31 -12.80 -10.35
N SER A 244 7.32 -13.49 -10.88
CA SER A 244 8.71 -13.31 -10.49
C SER A 244 9.26 -11.96 -10.98
N ILE A 245 8.88 -11.52 -12.19
CA ILE A 245 9.14 -10.15 -12.66
C ILE A 245 8.42 -9.13 -11.76
N TYR A 246 7.17 -9.41 -11.39
CA TYR A 246 6.40 -8.57 -10.47
C TYR A 246 7.11 -8.37 -9.14
N VAL A 247 7.52 -9.45 -8.45
CA VAL A 247 8.16 -9.32 -7.14
C VAL A 247 9.60 -8.80 -7.22
N SER A 248 10.33 -9.10 -8.29
CA SER A 248 11.67 -8.53 -8.50
C SER A 248 11.63 -7.01 -8.69
N ALA A 249 10.55 -6.46 -9.25
CA ALA A 249 10.30 -5.02 -9.23
C ALA A 249 10.11 -4.50 -7.80
N THR A 250 9.36 -5.20 -6.95
CA THR A 250 9.20 -4.82 -5.54
C THR A 250 10.53 -4.88 -4.78
N LEU A 251 11.36 -5.90 -5.02
CA LEU A 251 12.72 -6.00 -4.46
C LEU A 251 13.64 -4.86 -4.93
N ALA A 252 13.50 -4.43 -6.19
CA ALA A 252 14.23 -3.29 -6.72
C ALA A 252 13.82 -1.96 -6.06
N LEU A 253 12.52 -1.78 -5.75
CA LEU A 253 12.02 -0.65 -4.96
C LEU A 253 12.55 -0.68 -3.52
N GLY A 254 12.53 -1.86 -2.87
CA GLY A 254 12.99 -2.06 -1.50
C GLY A 254 12.24 -1.16 -0.50
N ALA A 255 12.96 -0.43 0.34
CA ALA A 255 12.36 0.44 1.37
C ALA A 255 11.51 1.59 0.80
N LYS A 256 11.56 1.82 -0.52
CA LYS A 256 10.76 2.84 -1.22
C LYS A 256 9.39 2.32 -1.68
N SER A 257 9.10 1.02 -1.53
CA SER A 257 7.83 0.42 -1.93
C SER A 257 6.64 1.12 -1.29
N SER A 258 5.87 1.82 -2.11
CA SER A 258 4.68 2.56 -1.71
C SER A 258 3.90 3.02 -2.94
N ASN A 259 2.59 3.06 -2.84
CA ASN A 259 1.68 3.65 -3.81
C ASN A 259 1.53 5.14 -3.52
N LEU A 260 1.20 5.93 -4.54
CA LEU A 260 0.88 7.36 -4.45
C LEU A 260 1.99 8.25 -3.87
N THR A 261 3.18 7.73 -3.59
CA THR A 261 4.28 8.54 -3.04
C THR A 261 5.55 8.42 -3.85
N ASN A 262 6.22 9.55 -4.06
CA ASN A 262 7.56 9.58 -4.63
C ASN A 262 8.59 9.55 -3.49
N ARG A 263 9.33 8.43 -3.39
CA ARG A 263 10.44 8.24 -2.44
C ARG A 263 11.81 8.18 -3.14
N GLY A 264 11.86 8.68 -4.38
CA GLY A 264 13.05 8.72 -5.24
C GLY A 264 13.05 7.62 -6.29
N ILE A 265 13.38 8.00 -7.52
CA ILE A 265 13.38 7.14 -8.71
C ILE A 265 14.32 5.94 -8.53
N VAL A 266 13.90 4.79 -9.08
CA VAL A 266 14.66 3.53 -9.12
C VAL A 266 14.86 3.17 -10.57
N THR A 267 16.12 2.95 -10.98
CA THR A 267 16.52 2.65 -12.36
C THR A 267 17.30 1.33 -12.49
N ARG A 268 17.23 0.48 -11.45
CA ARG A 268 17.92 -0.82 -11.36
C ARG A 268 16.91 -1.97 -11.41
N GLY A 269 17.40 -3.17 -11.72
CA GLY A 269 16.54 -4.35 -11.84
C GLY A 269 15.55 -4.19 -13.00
N PRO A 270 14.31 -4.68 -12.89
CA PRO A 270 13.31 -4.56 -13.96
C PRO A 270 13.04 -3.11 -14.42
N TYR A 271 13.26 -2.12 -13.55
CA TYR A 271 13.08 -0.70 -13.87
C TYR A 271 14.13 -0.12 -14.84
N SER A 272 15.22 -0.85 -15.14
CA SER A 272 16.17 -0.44 -16.19
C SER A 272 15.64 -0.70 -17.60
N ILE A 273 14.59 -1.51 -17.73
CA ILE A 273 14.01 -1.93 -19.02
C ILE A 273 12.70 -1.19 -19.27
N ILE A 274 11.79 -1.16 -18.29
CA ILE A 274 10.46 -0.53 -18.41
C ILE A 274 10.08 0.18 -17.11
N ARG A 275 9.25 1.23 -17.21
CA ARG A 275 8.83 2.05 -16.05
C ARG A 275 7.95 1.31 -15.05
N HIS A 276 7.05 0.43 -15.50
CA HIS A 276 6.09 -0.29 -14.64
C HIS A 276 6.11 -1.81 -14.86
N PRO A 277 7.23 -2.49 -14.55
CA PRO A 277 7.41 -3.92 -14.79
C PRO A 277 6.42 -4.78 -14.00
N ALA A 278 6.06 -4.36 -12.78
CA ALA A 278 5.05 -5.03 -11.97
C ALA A 278 3.66 -5.00 -12.60
N TYR A 279 3.24 -3.87 -13.17
CA TYR A 279 1.88 -3.74 -13.71
C TYR A 279 1.69 -4.54 -14.99
N ILE A 280 2.66 -4.49 -15.91
CA ILE A 280 2.57 -5.28 -17.14
C ILE A 280 2.61 -6.78 -16.85
N SER A 281 3.53 -7.24 -15.99
CA SER A 281 3.66 -8.67 -15.67
C SER A 281 2.44 -9.22 -14.94
N LYS A 282 1.90 -8.50 -13.97
CA LYS A 282 0.69 -8.90 -13.25
C LYS A 282 -0.54 -8.96 -14.15
N ASN A 283 -0.73 -7.96 -15.02
CA ASN A 283 -1.85 -7.97 -15.98
C ASN A 283 -1.74 -9.16 -16.94
N LEU A 284 -0.55 -9.44 -17.50
CA LEU A 284 -0.35 -10.61 -18.36
C LEU A 284 -0.64 -11.93 -17.62
N ALA A 285 -0.23 -12.03 -16.35
CA ALA A 285 -0.54 -13.20 -15.53
C ALA A 285 -2.05 -13.38 -15.35
N TRP A 286 -2.79 -12.31 -15.07
CA TRP A 286 -4.25 -12.36 -14.97
C TRP A 286 -4.95 -12.71 -16.28
N TRP A 287 -4.46 -12.22 -17.42
CA TRP A 287 -5.01 -12.62 -18.72
C TRP A 287 -4.87 -14.13 -18.95
N ILE A 288 -3.75 -14.73 -18.56
CA ILE A 288 -3.57 -16.20 -18.63
C ILE A 288 -4.58 -16.91 -17.73
N THR A 289 -4.81 -16.44 -16.52
CA THR A 289 -5.74 -17.10 -15.59
C THR A 289 -7.21 -16.94 -15.94
N VAL A 290 -7.55 -16.03 -16.85
CA VAL A 290 -8.91 -15.88 -17.41
C VAL A 290 -9.19 -16.88 -18.54
N ILE A 291 -8.16 -17.42 -19.21
CA ILE A 291 -8.33 -18.25 -20.42
C ILE A 291 -9.34 -19.40 -20.25
N PRO A 292 -9.32 -20.20 -19.16
CA PRO A 292 -10.24 -21.35 -19.04
C PRO A 292 -11.72 -20.97 -18.91
N VAL A 293 -12.00 -19.72 -18.54
CA VAL A 293 -13.36 -19.19 -18.34
C VAL A 293 -13.66 -18.05 -19.33
N ILE A 294 -12.91 -17.99 -20.44
CA ILE A 294 -12.99 -16.89 -21.38
C ILE A 294 -14.40 -16.79 -21.98
N SER A 295 -14.94 -15.58 -21.91
CA SER A 295 -16.27 -15.21 -22.38
C SER A 295 -16.28 -13.70 -22.63
N TRP A 296 -17.28 -13.19 -23.35
CA TRP A 296 -17.40 -11.74 -23.58
C TRP A 296 -17.39 -10.93 -22.27
N PRO A 297 -18.13 -11.32 -21.21
CA PRO A 297 -18.03 -10.66 -19.91
C PRO A 297 -16.63 -10.73 -19.29
N ALA A 298 -15.94 -11.88 -19.42
CA ALA A 298 -14.60 -12.05 -18.86
C ALA A 298 -13.56 -11.17 -19.57
N ILE A 299 -13.63 -11.08 -20.91
CA ILE A 299 -12.76 -10.22 -21.71
C ILE A 299 -13.01 -8.74 -21.36
N LEU A 300 -14.28 -8.33 -21.27
CA LEU A 300 -14.63 -6.96 -20.89
C LEU A 300 -14.11 -6.61 -19.49
N SER A 301 -14.32 -7.51 -18.51
CA SER A 301 -13.81 -7.32 -17.16
C SER A 301 -12.29 -7.23 -17.12
N ALA A 302 -11.58 -8.17 -17.72
CA ALA A 302 -10.11 -8.16 -17.80
C ALA A 302 -9.58 -6.90 -18.51
N GLY A 303 -10.30 -6.41 -19.52
CA GLY A 303 -10.04 -5.14 -20.19
C GLY A 303 -10.19 -3.94 -19.25
N VAL A 304 -11.26 -3.88 -18.45
CA VAL A 304 -11.47 -2.80 -17.47
C VAL A 304 -10.38 -2.79 -16.40
N TRP A 305 -10.02 -3.95 -15.85
CA TRP A 305 -8.93 -4.05 -14.87
C TRP A 305 -7.58 -3.66 -15.47
N SER A 306 -7.30 -4.10 -16.70
CA SER A 306 -6.10 -3.69 -17.44
C SER A 306 -6.07 -2.17 -17.67
N PHE A 307 -7.21 -1.56 -18.00
CA PHE A 307 -7.34 -0.12 -18.17
C PHE A 307 -7.11 0.64 -16.86
N ILE A 308 -7.66 0.16 -15.73
CA ILE A 308 -7.40 0.75 -14.40
C ILE A 308 -5.89 0.72 -14.10
N TYR A 309 -5.22 -0.40 -14.33
CA TYR A 309 -3.77 -0.52 -14.14
C TYR A 309 -2.99 0.37 -15.12
N HIS A 310 -3.45 0.53 -16.36
CA HIS A 310 -2.86 1.49 -17.29
C HIS A 310 -3.00 2.92 -16.77
N MET A 311 -4.17 3.32 -16.27
CA MET A 311 -4.35 4.64 -15.66
C MET A 311 -3.42 4.83 -14.46
N ARG A 312 -3.17 3.79 -13.65
CA ARG A 312 -2.17 3.83 -12.58
C ARG A 312 -0.76 4.09 -13.11
N THR A 313 -0.36 3.50 -14.25
CA THR A 313 0.95 3.80 -14.88
C THR A 313 1.10 5.25 -15.30
N ILE A 314 0.00 5.93 -15.63
CA ILE A 314 0.03 7.33 -16.04
C ILE A 314 0.16 8.26 -14.82
N THR A 315 -0.46 7.89 -13.70
CA THR A 315 -0.55 8.74 -12.51
C THR A 315 0.53 8.51 -11.46
N GLU A 316 1.31 7.43 -11.55
CA GLU A 316 2.37 7.08 -10.57
C GLU A 316 3.78 7.18 -11.17
#